data_AF-A0A928YNT6-F1
#
_entry.id   AF-A0A928YNT6-F1
#
_cell.length_a   1.000
_cell.length_b   1.000
_cell.length_c   1.000
_cell.angle_alpha   90.00
_cell.angle_beta   90.00
_cell.angle_gamma   90.00
#
_symmetry.space_group_name_H-M   'P 1'
#
loop_
_entity.id
_entity.type
_entity.pdbx_description
1 polymer ?
#
loop_
_entity_poly.entity_id
_entity_poly.type
_entity_poly.pdbx_seq_one_letter_code
_entity_poly.pdbx_strand_id
1 'polypeptide(L)' 'MAYIFLFSLSLYFILGIIFSIFFLLKGVHSIDSLVKSSGIVFRLFLIPASILLWPYLLYITTKRKI' A
#
# COMPACT_ATOMS: atom_id res chain seq x y z
N MET A 1 27.78 2.49 9.97
CA MET A 1 26.61 1.77 10.54
C MET A 1 25.30 2.50 10.28
N ALA A 2 25.14 3.78 10.63
CA ALA A 2 23.92 4.56 10.39
C ALA A 2 23.51 4.69 8.90
N TYR A 3 24.48 4.72 7.98
CA TYR A 3 24.24 4.93 6.55
C TYR A 3 23.43 3.79 5.90
N ILE A 4 23.69 2.56 6.31
CA ILE A 4 23.00 1.36 5.78
C ILE A 4 21.53 1.38 6.23
N PHE A 5 21.28 1.76 7.48
CA PHE A 5 19.93 1.89 8.03
C PHE A 5 19.12 2.95 7.29
N LEU A 6 19.69 4.15 7.09
CA LEU A 6 19.04 5.24 6.35
C LEU A 6 18.77 4.87 4.90
N PHE A 7 19.71 4.16 4.25
CA PHE A 7 19.55 3.71 2.88
C PHE A 7 18.44 2.66 2.73
N SER A 8 18.41 1.65 3.60
CA SER A 8 17.33 0.66 3.64
C SER A 8 15.97 1.28 3.92
N LEU A 9 15.91 2.25 4.83
CA LEU A 9 14.66 2.96 5.14
C LEU A 9 14.17 3.79 3.94
N SER A 10 15.08 4.47 3.24
CA SER A 10 14.75 5.23 2.03
C SER A 10 14.23 4.32 0.92
N LEU A 11 14.88 3.17 0.68
CA LEU A 11 14.42 2.15 -0.25
C LEU A 11 13.04 1.60 0.11
N TYR A 12 12.79 1.34 1.40
CA TYR A 12 11.48 0.87 1.87
C TYR A 12 10.38 1.89 1.57
N PHE A 13 10.64 3.18 1.79
CA PHE A 13 9.68 4.25 1.48
C PHE A 13 9.43 4.39 -0.02
N ILE A 14 10.47 4.36 -0.85
CA ILE A 14 10.35 4.45 -2.31
C ILE A 14 9.51 3.29 -2.85
N LEU A 15 9.78 2.06 -2.39
CA LEU A 15 9.00 0.88 -2.75
C LEU A 15 7.55 0.99 -2.25
N GLY A 16 7.34 1.49 -1.03
CA GLY A 16 6.01 1.73 -0.48
C GLY A 16 5.20 2.75 -1.29
N ILE A 17 5.82 3.81 -1.80
CA ILE A 17 5.17 4.82 -2.66
C ILE A 17 4.76 4.20 -4.00
N ILE A 18 5.69 3.50 -4.67
CA ILE A 18 5.41 2.81 -5.94
C ILE A 18 4.27 1.81 -5.75
N PHE A 19 4.31 1.05 -4.65
CA PHE A 19 3.28 0.09 -4.32
C PHE A 19 1.94 0.75 -4.03
N SER A 20 1.92 1.86 -3.29
CA SER A 20 0.70 2.62 -3.00
C SER A 20 0.03 3.15 -4.26
N ILE A 21 0.79 3.63 -5.24
CA ILE A 21 0.25 4.09 -6.53
C ILE A 21 -0.41 2.90 -7.26
N PHE A 22 0.29 1.76 -7.34
CA PHE A 22 -0.25 0.55 -7.96
C PHE A 22 -1.49 0.02 -7.22
N PHE A 23 -1.49 0.09 -5.89
CA PHE A 23 -2.58 -0.34 -5.04
C PHE A 23 -3.81 0.58 -5.13
N LEU A 24 -3.62 1.89 -5.28
CA LEU A 24 -4.71 2.82 -5.55
C LEU A 24 -5.39 2.55 -6.90
N LEU A 25 -4.59 2.25 -7.93
CA LEU A 25 -5.09 1.98 -9.28
C LEU A 25 -5.77 0.61 -9.40
N LYS A 26 -5.16 -0.43 -8.82
CA LYS A 26 -5.57 -1.84 -9.04
C LYS A 26 -6.21 -2.48 -7.80
N GLY A 27 -5.72 -2.14 -6.61
CA GLY A 27 -6.13 -2.72 -5.33
C GLY A 27 -7.43 -2.16 -4.77
N VAL A 28 -7.70 -0.86 -4.87
CA VAL A 28 -8.96 -0.26 -4.38
C VAL A 28 -10.20 -0.88 -5.03
N HIS A 29 -10.09 -1.28 -6.30
CA HIS A 29 -11.19 -1.97 -6.99
C HIS A 29 -11.40 -3.41 -6.50
N SER A 30 -10.39 -4.05 -5.91
CA SER A 30 -10.39 -5.45 -5.49
C SER A 30 -10.64 -5.66 -4.00
N ILE A 31 -10.55 -4.63 -3.16
CA ILE A 31 -10.70 -4.79 -1.70
C ILE A 31 -12.15 -5.12 -1.32
N ASP A 32 -13.12 -4.41 -1.90
CA ASP A 32 -14.53 -4.84 -2.00
C ASP A 32 -15.40 -3.75 -2.66
N SER A 33 -16.57 -4.15 -3.15
CA SER A 33 -17.67 -3.23 -3.53
C SER A 33 -18.06 -2.25 -2.40
N LEU A 34 -17.81 -2.61 -1.14
CA LEU A 34 -17.93 -1.72 0.03
C LEU A 34 -17.03 -0.48 -0.03
N VAL A 35 -15.80 -0.61 -0.55
CA VAL A 35 -14.86 0.53 -0.67
C VAL A 35 -15.27 1.45 -1.83
N LYS A 36 -16.00 0.93 -2.81
CA LYS A 36 -16.58 1.73 -3.90
C LYS A 36 -17.62 2.75 -3.40
N SER A 37 -18.24 2.47 -2.24
CA SER A 37 -19.13 3.38 -1.50
C SER A 37 -18.37 4.29 -0.52
N SER A 38 -17.18 3.87 -0.06
CA SER A 38 -16.36 4.69 0.84
C SER A 38 -15.85 5.96 0.14
N GLY A 39 -16.13 7.11 0.74
CA GLY A 39 -15.83 8.42 0.17
C GLY A 39 -14.33 8.69 -0.03
N ILE A 40 -14.01 9.77 -0.75
CA ILE A 40 -12.66 10.17 -1.15
C ILE A 40 -11.65 10.19 0.03
N VAL A 41 -12.13 10.47 1.25
CA VAL A 41 -11.36 10.50 2.49
C VAL A 41 -10.75 9.13 2.83
N PHE A 42 -11.51 8.05 2.65
CA PHE A 42 -11.02 6.69 2.91
C PHE A 42 -9.89 6.32 1.94
N ARG A 43 -10.01 6.74 0.67
CA ARG A 43 -8.96 6.61 -0.33
C ARG A 43 -7.70 7.38 0.03
N LEU A 44 -7.84 8.56 0.63
CA LEU A 44 -6.74 9.40 1.06
C LEU A 44 -5.99 8.81 2.26
N PHE A 45 -6.71 8.19 3.21
CA PHE A 45 -6.12 7.44 4.33
C PHE A 45 -5.45 6.14 3.90
N LEU A 46 -5.93 5.51 2.82
CA LEU A 46 -5.32 4.33 2.23
C LEU A 46 -3.92 4.60 1.68
N ILE A 47 -3.60 5.82 1.26
CA ILE A 47 -2.27 6.17 0.73
C ILE A 47 -1.16 6.01 1.79
N PRO A 48 -1.19 6.74 2.92
CA PRO A 48 -0.17 6.57 3.95
C PRO A 48 -0.21 5.17 4.58
N ALA A 49 -1.40 4.57 4.72
CA ALA A 49 -1.53 3.21 5.21
C ALA A 49 -0.90 2.18 4.25
N SER A 50 -1.08 2.33 2.94
CA SER A 50 -0.45 1.46 1.93
C SER A 50 1.06 1.62 1.90
N ILE A 51 1.59 2.82 2.08
CA ILE A 51 3.04 3.05 2.15
C ILE A 51 3.64 2.37 3.38
N LEU A 52 2.97 2.45 4.55
CA LEU A 52 3.46 1.79 5.77
C LEU A 52 3.32 0.26 5.69
N LEU A 53 2.18 -0.21 5.21
CA LEU A 53 1.77 -1.62 5.27
C LEU A 53 1.93 -2.34 3.94
N TRP A 54 2.72 -1.84 2.98
CA TRP A 54 2.91 -2.47 1.68
C TRP A 54 3.31 -3.96 1.73
N PRO A 55 4.23 -4.45 2.61
CA PRO A 55 4.55 -5.87 2.66
C PRO A 55 3.38 -6.71 3.20
N TYR A 56 2.62 -6.16 4.15
CA TYR A 56 1.43 -6.81 4.68
C TYR A 56 0.32 -6.87 3.63
N LEU A 57 0.12 -5.78 2.87
CA LEU A 57 -0.81 -5.70 1.75
C LEU A 57 -0.45 -6.67 0.62
N LEU A 58 0.84 -6.83 0.31
CA LEU A 58 1.32 -7.89 -0.59
C LEU A 58 0.99 -9.27 -0.08
N TYR A 59 1.20 -9.52 1.23
CA TYR A 59 0.91 -10.81 1.84
C TYR A 59 -0.58 -11.16 1.79
N ILE A 60 -1.46 -10.24 2.17
CA ILE A 60 -2.91 -10.45 2.10
C ILE A 60 -3.42 -10.56 0.65
N THR A 61 -2.93 -9.74 -0.29
CA THR A 61 -3.34 -9.86 -1.70
C THR A 61 -2.87 -11.18 -2.32
N THR A 62 -1.70 -11.70 -1.91
CA THR A 62 -1.22 -13.01 -2.34
C THR A 62 -2.02 -14.15 -1.71
N LYS A 63 -2.44 -14.01 -0.44
CA LYS A 63 -3.34 -14.98 0.22
C LYS A 63 -4.78 -14.92 -0.27
N ARG A 64 -5.25 -13.77 -0.76
CA ARG A 64 -6.56 -13.59 -1.42
C ARG A 64 -6.52 -13.97 -2.91
N LYS A 65 -5.64 -14.90 -3.32
CA LYS A 65 -5.83 -15.62 -4.58
C LYS A 65 -7.11 -16.45 -4.46
N ILE A 66 -8.15 -15.96 -5.14
CA ILE A 66 -9.12 -16.68 -5.99
C ILE A 66 -9.32 -18.15 -5.63
#